data_AF-A0A7Y2CIJ0-F1
#
_entry.id   AF-A0A7Y2CIJ0-F1
#
_cell.length_a   1.000
_cell.length_b   1.000
_cell.length_c   1.000
_cell.angle_alpha   90.00
_cell.angle_beta   90.00
_cell.angle_gamma   90.00
#
_symmetry.space_group_name_H-M   'P 1'
#
loop_
_entity.id
_entity.type
_entity.pdbx_description
1 polymer ?
#
loop_
_entity_poly.entity_id
_entity_poly.type
_entity_poly.pdbx_seq_one_letter_code
_entity_poly.pdbx_strand_id
1 'polypeptide(L)'
;MACHSLGPSPAAADPIPTAATLRSFLGELTGAWSGELMYVDYGSGREVVLPARVRGEAAAGNGVLLSHLTFTDPGYEVRSLDVSWVDASPPGLVSESFDGASSERAEWKVVSSAKTPTGWTLVLSGEGMDNGASVDVRVTRTLEDARFTSTKEVRPRGETDAPWLTRNELRLTRVVPSAADLVGTWRVDLRQTPDAEPYYQEFVVKEAADGTFKGTFYKTKIKEARVNTDWGDLHFAFVTDPGKSPYHTSGRLVDGRLEGTTHSLERNFVSVWSAEKVQE
;
A
#
# COMPACT_ATOMS: atom_id res chain seq x y z
N MET A 1 36.65 25.54 -40.98
CA MET A 1 35.21 25.29 -40.77
C MET A 1 35.11 24.12 -39.80
N ALA A 2 34.96 24.39 -38.51
CA ALA A 2 34.93 23.36 -37.47
C ALA A 2 33.52 23.32 -36.87
N CYS A 3 32.84 22.19 -37.05
CA CYS A 3 31.59 21.89 -36.35
C CYS A 3 31.92 21.56 -34.89
N HIS A 4 31.47 22.39 -33.96
CA HIS A 4 31.38 22.00 -32.56
C HIS A 4 30.08 21.23 -32.33
N SER A 5 30.18 19.97 -31.89
CA SER A 5 29.04 19.25 -31.33
C SER A 5 28.64 19.90 -30.02
N LEU A 6 27.43 20.46 -29.97
CA LEU A 6 26.79 20.83 -28.72
C LEU A 6 26.47 19.52 -27.97
N GLY A 7 27.07 19.35 -26.79
CA GLY A 7 26.67 18.29 -25.88
C GLY A 7 25.20 18.45 -25.46
N PRO A 8 24.57 17.39 -24.89
CA PRO A 8 23.19 17.48 -24.45
C PRO A 8 23.04 18.63 -23.45
N SER A 9 22.09 19.52 -23.74
CA SER A 9 21.67 20.58 -22.81
C SER A 9 21.28 19.93 -21.48
N PRO A 10 21.65 20.50 -20.32
CA PRO A 10 21.11 20.04 -19.05
C PRO A 10 19.60 20.09 -19.14
N ALA A 11 18.93 18.98 -18.84
CA ALA A 11 17.48 18.94 -18.73
C ALA A 11 17.06 20.05 -17.76
N ALA A 12 16.11 20.89 -18.18
CA ALA A 12 15.54 21.91 -17.31
C ALA A 12 15.07 21.24 -16.02
N ALA A 13 15.42 21.81 -14.87
CA ALA A 13 14.90 21.33 -13.60
C ALA A 13 13.37 21.32 -13.69
N ASP A 14 12.76 20.16 -13.48
CA ASP A 14 11.32 20.04 -13.50
C ASP A 14 10.70 21.04 -12.50
N PRO A 15 9.60 21.72 -12.86
CA PRO A 15 8.98 22.70 -11.98
C PRO A 15 8.60 22.07 -10.63
N ILE A 16 8.72 22.84 -9.55
CA ILE A 16 8.26 22.43 -8.21
C ILE A 16 6.81 21.91 -8.35
N PRO A 17 6.52 20.69 -7.88
CA PRO A 17 5.21 20.09 -8.09
C PRO A 17 4.13 20.89 -7.37
N THR A 18 2.94 20.92 -7.95
CA THR A 18 1.78 21.52 -7.28
C THR A 18 1.36 20.69 -6.08
N ALA A 19 0.63 21.29 -5.14
CA ALA A 19 0.03 20.54 -4.03
C ALA A 19 -0.89 19.40 -4.52
N ALA A 20 -1.59 19.57 -5.65
CA ALA A 20 -2.41 18.52 -6.25
C ALA A 20 -1.56 17.35 -6.77
N THR A 21 -0.41 17.65 -7.38
CA THR A 21 0.59 16.67 -7.82
C THR A 21 1.10 15.84 -6.64
N LEU A 22 1.46 16.48 -5.53
CA LEU A 22 1.91 15.77 -4.32
C LEU A 22 0.82 14.90 -3.69
N ARG A 23 -0.44 15.37 -3.68
CA ARG A 23 -1.58 14.56 -3.21
C ARG A 23 -1.80 13.33 -4.08
N SER A 24 -1.63 13.46 -5.40
CA SER A 24 -1.67 12.30 -6.32
C SER A 24 -0.59 11.29 -5.98
N PHE A 25 0.65 11.74 -5.73
CA PHE A 25 1.74 10.85 -5.33
C PHE A 25 1.41 10.09 -4.04
N LEU A 26 0.94 10.78 -2.99
CA LEU A 26 0.51 10.11 -1.75
C LEU A 26 -0.63 9.11 -1.97
N GLY A 27 -1.60 9.46 -2.82
CA GLY A 27 -2.70 8.55 -3.17
C GLY A 27 -2.23 7.27 -3.86
N GLU A 28 -1.20 7.37 -4.71
CA GLU A 28 -0.60 6.20 -5.37
C GLU A 28 0.15 5.28 -4.39
N LEU A 29 0.45 5.71 -3.15
CA LEU A 29 1.05 4.86 -2.12
C LEU A 29 0.03 4.07 -1.29
N THR A 30 -1.28 4.27 -1.51
CA THR A 30 -2.32 3.49 -0.83
C THR A 30 -2.26 2.00 -1.20
N GLY A 31 -2.74 1.12 -0.32
CA GLY A 31 -2.72 -0.33 -0.49
C GLY A 31 -1.63 -1.05 0.30
N ALA A 32 -1.52 -2.35 0.07
CA ALA A 32 -0.56 -3.21 0.77
C ALA A 32 0.76 -3.32 -0.01
N TRP A 33 1.86 -3.34 0.74
CA TRP A 33 3.23 -3.38 0.24
C TRP A 33 4.08 -4.32 1.09
N SER A 34 5.03 -5.00 0.46
CA SER A 34 5.95 -5.93 1.13
C SER A 34 7.35 -5.81 0.53
N GLY A 35 8.37 -5.98 1.35
CA GLY A 35 9.76 -5.91 0.92
C GLY A 35 10.70 -5.82 2.10
N GLU A 36 11.61 -4.86 2.07
CA GLU A 36 12.75 -4.78 2.99
C GLU A 36 13.00 -3.35 3.45
N LEU A 37 13.41 -3.22 4.71
CA LEU A 37 14.02 -2.03 5.29
C LEU A 37 15.51 -2.30 5.49
N MET A 38 16.34 -1.54 4.79
CA MET A 38 17.78 -1.49 5.03
C MET A 38 18.11 -0.29 5.91
N TYR A 39 19.01 -0.45 6.88
CA TYR A 39 19.59 0.66 7.64
C TYR A 39 21.06 0.39 7.99
N VAL A 40 21.80 1.47 8.25
CA VAL A 40 23.18 1.39 8.75
C VAL A 40 23.18 1.43 10.27
N ASP A 41 23.66 0.38 10.92
CA ASP A 41 23.80 0.32 12.38
C ASP A 41 24.96 1.21 12.85
N TYR A 42 24.70 2.09 13.83
CA TYR A 42 25.72 3.03 14.32
C TYR A 42 26.84 2.37 15.11
N GLY A 43 26.55 1.28 15.83
CA GLY A 43 27.53 0.61 16.68
C GLY A 43 28.60 -0.11 15.85
N SER A 44 28.17 -0.78 14.79
CA SER A 44 29.02 -1.62 13.94
C SER A 44 29.38 -1.00 12.59
N GLY A 45 28.64 0.03 12.15
CA GLY A 45 28.75 0.61 10.81
C GLY A 45 28.27 -0.32 9.69
N ARG A 46 27.63 -1.45 10.02
CA ARG A 46 27.19 -2.45 9.05
C ARG A 46 25.77 -2.16 8.59
N GLU A 47 25.51 -2.52 7.33
CA GLU A 47 24.15 -2.57 6.82
C GLU A 47 23.40 -3.77 7.43
N VAL A 48 22.18 -3.50 7.86
CA VAL A 48 21.20 -4.49 8.32
C VAL A 48 20.01 -4.40 7.38
N VAL A 49 19.48 -5.56 6.97
CA VAL A 49 18.31 -5.66 6.08
C VAL A 49 17.26 -6.49 6.79
N LEU A 50 16.08 -5.90 6.99
CA LEU A 50 14.96 -6.51 7.70
C LEU A 50 13.76 -6.65 6.77
N PRO A 51 13.01 -7.76 6.82
CA PRO A 51 11.72 -7.85 6.15
C PRO A 51 10.78 -6.75 6.67
N ALA A 52 10.11 -6.06 5.75
CA ALA A 52 9.21 -4.95 6.03
C ALA A 52 7.89 -5.09 5.26
N ARG A 53 6.81 -4.63 5.90
CA ARG A 53 5.48 -4.50 5.31
C ARG A 53 4.97 -3.10 5.56
N VAL A 54 4.33 -2.51 4.55
CA VAL A 54 3.66 -1.21 4.67
C VAL A 54 2.23 -1.34 4.18
N ARG A 55 1.31 -0.72 4.91
CA ARG A 55 -0.06 -0.54 4.46
C ARG A 55 -0.40 0.94 4.44
N GLY A 56 -0.64 1.47 3.25
CA GLY A 56 -1.03 2.85 3.01
C GLY A 56 -2.56 2.98 2.98
N GLU A 57 -3.10 3.90 3.76
CA GLU A 57 -4.52 4.20 3.83
C GLU A 57 -4.76 5.69 3.61
N ALA A 58 -5.68 6.03 2.71
CA ALA A 58 -6.10 7.42 2.57
C ALA A 58 -7.02 7.78 3.73
N ALA A 59 -6.67 8.81 4.50
CA ALA A 59 -7.61 9.36 5.48
C ALA A 59 -8.75 10.08 4.76
N ALA A 60 -9.94 10.11 5.36
CA ALA A 60 -11.05 10.89 4.85
C ALA A 60 -10.67 12.39 4.84
N GLY A 61 -10.55 12.97 3.64
CA GLY A 61 -10.20 14.38 3.43
C GLY A 61 -8.80 14.59 2.84
N ASN A 62 -8.74 15.40 1.79
CA ASN A 62 -7.57 16.08 1.19
C ASN A 62 -6.16 15.49 1.43
N GLY A 63 -5.88 14.30 0.86
CA GLY A 63 -4.51 13.87 0.57
C GLY A 63 -3.62 13.63 1.80
N VAL A 64 -4.24 13.10 2.86
CA VAL A 64 -3.53 12.52 4.01
C VAL A 64 -3.34 11.02 3.76
N LEU A 65 -2.13 10.52 3.95
CA LEU A 65 -1.77 9.11 3.89
C LEU A 65 -1.34 8.65 5.27
N LEU A 66 -2.02 7.62 5.79
CA LEU A 66 -1.57 6.85 6.94
C LEU A 66 -0.76 5.68 6.40
N SER A 67 0.49 5.53 6.84
CA SER A 67 1.34 4.40 6.48
C SER A 67 1.65 3.60 7.73
N HIS A 68 1.14 2.39 7.80
CA HIS A 68 1.44 1.46 8.88
C HIS A 68 2.64 0.63 8.47
N LEU A 69 3.81 0.92 9.04
CA LEU A 69 5.04 0.17 8.83
C LEU A 69 5.18 -0.93 9.88
N THR A 70 5.54 -2.12 9.44
CA THR A 70 5.90 -3.24 10.31
C THR A 70 7.17 -3.90 9.81
N PHE A 71 8.14 -4.13 10.69
CA PHE A 71 9.35 -4.89 10.36
C PHE A 71 9.79 -5.74 11.54
N THR A 72 10.59 -6.77 11.26
CA THR A 72 11.10 -7.69 12.29
C THR A 72 12.58 -7.44 12.51
N ASP A 73 12.90 -6.89 13.67
CA ASP A 73 14.26 -6.75 14.20
C ASP A 73 14.51 -8.00 15.09
N PRO A 74 15.70 -8.63 15.11
CA PRO A 74 15.90 -9.90 15.81
C PRO A 74 15.32 -9.95 17.24
N GLY A 75 14.22 -10.70 17.38
CA GLY A 75 13.55 -10.97 18.66
C GLY A 75 12.27 -10.16 18.92
N TYR A 76 11.91 -9.18 18.08
CA TYR A 76 10.66 -8.42 18.24
C TYR A 76 10.12 -7.85 16.93
N GLU A 77 8.80 -7.69 16.87
CA GLU A 77 8.12 -6.99 15.78
C GLU A 77 8.00 -5.50 16.14
N VAL A 78 8.50 -4.63 15.28
CA VAL A 78 8.34 -3.18 15.40
C VAL A 78 7.15 -2.75 14.55
N ARG A 79 6.32 -1.87 15.10
CA ARG A 79 5.17 -1.26 14.41
C ARG A 79 5.26 0.25 14.55
N SER A 80 5.13 0.97 13.44
CA SER A 80 5.08 2.43 13.42
C SER A 80 3.93 2.90 12.56
N LEU A 81 3.39 4.07 12.91
CA LEU A 81 2.42 4.79 12.10
C LEU A 81 3.06 6.09 11.62
N ASP A 82 3.13 6.27 10.31
CA ASP A 82 3.51 7.54 9.69
C ASP A 82 2.26 8.21 9.10
N VAL A 83 2.00 9.44 9.49
CA VAL A 83 0.93 10.26 8.91
C VAL A 83 1.58 11.31 8.02
N SER A 84 1.31 11.26 6.71
CA SER A 84 1.88 12.19 5.73
C SER A 84 0.78 13.04 5.07
N TRP A 85 1.01 14.34 4.91
CA TRP A 85 0.10 15.23 4.21
C TRP A 85 0.84 16.33 3.45
N VAL A 86 0.12 16.99 2.54
CA VAL A 86 0.68 18.06 1.71
C VAL A 86 0.50 19.40 2.41
N ASP A 87 1.61 20.12 2.62
CA ASP A 87 1.56 21.56 2.85
C ASP A 87 1.39 22.27 1.49
N ALA A 88 0.44 23.18 1.41
CA ALA A 88 0.04 23.81 0.15
C ALA A 88 0.81 25.10 -0.17
N SER A 89 1.49 25.72 0.81
CA SER A 89 2.10 27.04 0.62
C SER A 89 3.34 27.29 1.51
N PRO A 90 4.56 27.01 1.03
CA PRO A 90 4.89 26.45 -0.29
C PRO A 90 4.54 24.95 -0.39
N PRO A 91 4.35 24.40 -1.60
CA PRO A 91 4.15 22.96 -1.78
C PRO A 91 5.26 22.13 -1.14
N GLY A 92 4.88 21.34 -0.15
CA GLY A 92 5.79 20.50 0.64
C GLY A 92 5.07 19.24 1.14
N LEU A 93 5.82 18.37 1.80
CA LEU A 93 5.26 17.27 2.56
C LEU A 93 5.53 17.49 4.04
N VAL A 94 4.55 17.19 4.87
CA VAL A 94 4.73 17.06 6.31
C VAL A 94 4.48 15.60 6.65
N SER A 95 5.32 15.05 7.52
CA SER A 95 5.14 13.72 8.06
C SER A 95 5.23 13.77 9.58
N GLU A 96 4.38 13.01 10.25
CA GLU A 96 4.48 12.76 11.68
C GLU A 96 4.54 11.26 11.91
N SER A 97 5.65 10.80 12.49
CA SER A 97 5.91 9.40 12.81
C SER A 97 5.59 9.16 14.27
N PHE A 98 4.81 8.10 14.56
CA PHE A 98 4.40 7.72 15.90
C PHE A 98 5.05 6.41 16.32
N ASP A 99 5.67 6.41 17.50
CA ASP A 99 6.16 5.23 18.20
C ASP A 99 5.65 5.24 19.64
N GLY A 100 4.66 4.38 19.90
CA GLY A 100 3.92 4.37 21.16
C GLY A 100 3.27 5.74 21.46
N ALA A 101 3.70 6.36 22.56
CA ALA A 101 3.21 7.68 22.99
C ALA A 101 4.06 8.85 22.49
N SER A 102 5.14 8.58 21.75
CA SER A 102 6.03 9.60 21.20
C SER A 102 5.71 9.88 19.74
N SER A 103 5.90 11.12 19.29
CA SER A 103 5.85 11.49 17.89
C SER A 103 7.03 12.35 17.47
N GLU A 104 7.48 12.18 16.22
CA GLU A 104 8.46 13.01 15.56
C GLU A 104 7.85 13.62 14.31
N ARG A 105 7.85 14.95 14.22
CA ARG A 105 7.36 15.67 13.05
C ARG A 105 8.53 16.13 12.18
N ALA A 106 8.42 15.87 10.89
CA ALA A 106 9.35 16.34 9.88
C ALA A 106 8.62 17.16 8.80
N GLU A 107 9.25 18.26 8.40
CA GLU A 107 8.78 19.14 7.34
C GLU A 107 9.74 19.06 6.15
N TRP A 108 9.18 18.76 4.99
CA TRP A 108 9.93 18.44 3.78
C TRP A 108 9.66 19.46 2.70
N LYS A 109 10.71 20.14 2.28
CA LYS A 109 10.72 20.94 1.06
C LYS A 109 10.91 20.04 -0.14
N VAL A 110 10.13 20.24 -1.20
CA VAL A 110 10.36 19.52 -2.45
C VAL A 110 11.53 20.16 -3.19
N VAL A 111 12.57 19.36 -3.43
CA VAL A 111 13.75 19.78 -4.22
C VAL A 111 13.47 19.60 -5.70
N SER A 112 12.94 18.43 -6.08
CA SER A 112 12.60 18.11 -7.46
C SER A 112 11.54 17.01 -7.50
N SER A 113 10.79 16.95 -8.59
CA SER A 113 9.90 15.84 -8.88
C SER A 113 9.88 15.54 -10.37
N ALA A 114 9.85 14.28 -10.73
CA ALA A 114 9.62 13.82 -12.10
C ALA A 114 8.46 12.83 -12.10
N LYS A 115 7.50 13.00 -13.00
CA LYS A 115 6.42 12.05 -13.23
C LYS A 115 6.56 11.48 -14.65
N THR A 116 6.59 10.17 -14.76
CA THR A 116 6.52 9.44 -16.03
C THR A 116 5.14 8.75 -16.13
N PRO A 117 4.77 8.17 -17.29
CA PRO A 117 3.53 7.41 -17.40
C PRO A 117 3.46 6.20 -16.46
N THR A 118 4.61 5.65 -16.05
CA THR A 118 4.72 4.43 -15.25
C THR A 118 5.25 4.68 -13.84
N GLY A 119 5.57 5.92 -13.49
CA GLY A 119 6.20 6.18 -12.21
C GLY A 119 6.43 7.63 -11.81
N TRP A 120 7.06 7.75 -10.64
CA TRP A 120 7.39 8.99 -9.97
C TRP A 120 8.79 8.94 -9.40
N THR A 121 9.44 10.09 -9.38
CA THR A 121 10.57 10.38 -8.51
C THR A 121 10.28 11.67 -7.77
N LEU A 122 10.45 11.66 -6.45
CA LEU A 122 10.26 12.82 -5.59
C LEU A 122 11.49 12.95 -4.68
N VAL A 123 12.18 14.09 -4.79
CA VAL A 123 13.32 14.40 -3.93
C VAL A 123 12.89 15.46 -2.93
N LEU A 124 13.03 15.12 -1.66
CA LEU A 124 12.66 15.92 -0.51
C LEU A 124 13.91 16.33 0.25
N SER A 125 13.91 17.54 0.79
CA SER A 125 14.94 18.01 1.71
C SER A 125 14.30 18.51 3.00
N GLY A 126 14.93 18.18 4.11
CA GLY A 126 14.55 18.64 5.44
C GLY A 126 15.79 18.75 6.32
N GLU A 127 15.55 18.90 7.60
CA GLU A 127 16.60 18.94 8.61
C GLU A 127 16.26 17.91 9.70
N GLY A 128 17.28 17.43 10.41
CA GLY A 128 17.06 16.46 11.48
C GLY A 128 18.28 16.25 12.36
N MET A 129 18.20 15.21 13.18
CA MET A 129 19.29 14.76 14.03
C MET A 129 19.76 13.38 13.57
N ASP A 130 21.07 13.16 13.61
CA ASP A 130 21.73 11.93 13.21
C ASP A 130 22.82 11.62 14.24
N ASN A 131 22.60 10.58 15.05
CA ASN A 131 23.45 10.23 16.20
C ASN A 131 23.79 11.44 17.10
N GLY A 132 22.78 12.29 17.37
CA GLY A 132 22.92 13.48 18.22
C GLY A 132 23.53 14.72 17.54
N ALA A 133 23.93 14.63 16.27
CA ALA A 133 24.40 15.78 15.49
C ALA A 133 23.30 16.34 14.58
N SER A 134 23.28 17.65 14.36
CA SER A 134 22.36 18.27 13.39
C SER A 134 22.81 18.01 11.96
N VAL A 135 21.88 17.57 11.12
CA VAL A 135 22.13 17.21 9.72
C VAL A 135 21.14 17.87 8.77
N ASP A 136 21.58 18.07 7.54
CA ASP A 136 20.67 18.18 6.40
C ASP A 136 20.21 16.76 6.04
N VAL A 137 18.92 16.60 5.74
CA VAL A 137 18.35 15.30 5.35
C VAL A 137 17.81 15.41 3.93
N ARG A 138 18.12 14.41 3.11
CA ARG A 138 17.53 14.21 1.78
C ARG A 138 16.77 12.89 1.79
N VAL A 139 15.56 12.91 1.27
CA VAL A 139 14.78 11.69 1.04
C VAL A 139 14.43 11.63 -0.44
N THR A 140 14.89 10.57 -1.10
CA THR A 140 14.52 10.28 -2.49
C THR A 140 13.49 9.17 -2.49
N ARG A 141 12.29 9.45 -3.01
CA ARG A 141 11.24 8.45 -3.18
C ARG A 141 11.06 8.15 -4.66
N THR A 142 11.05 6.87 -5.02
CA THR A 142 10.66 6.43 -6.36
C THR A 142 9.47 5.50 -6.28
N LEU A 143 8.59 5.59 -7.28
CA LEU A 143 7.50 4.65 -7.48
C LEU A 143 7.51 4.28 -8.96
N GLU A 144 7.75 3.02 -9.31
CA GLU A 144 7.79 2.56 -10.70
C GLU A 144 7.35 1.10 -10.78
N ASP A 145 6.43 0.77 -11.70
CA ASP A 145 5.97 -0.61 -11.93
C ASP A 145 5.62 -1.38 -10.65
N ALA A 146 4.85 -0.71 -9.78
CA ALA A 146 4.43 -1.23 -8.48
C ALA A 146 5.58 -1.53 -7.50
N ARG A 147 6.75 -0.94 -7.71
CA ARG A 147 7.88 -0.91 -6.77
C ARG A 147 8.03 0.48 -6.20
N PHE A 148 8.15 0.56 -4.89
CA PHE A 148 8.40 1.81 -4.18
C PHE A 148 9.77 1.75 -3.51
N THR A 149 10.55 2.81 -3.64
CA THR A 149 11.74 3.01 -2.81
C THR A 149 11.68 4.34 -2.07
N SER A 150 12.23 4.38 -0.86
CA SER A 150 12.46 5.61 -0.11
C SER A 150 13.84 5.53 0.54
N THR A 151 14.80 6.26 -0.03
CA THR A 151 16.18 6.34 0.48
C THR A 151 16.35 7.61 1.30
N LYS A 152 16.72 7.47 2.57
CA LYS A 152 17.11 8.58 3.45
C LYS A 152 18.63 8.72 3.43
N GLU A 153 19.08 9.92 3.14
CA GLU A 153 20.48 10.31 3.18
C GLU A 153 20.66 11.53 4.08
N VAL A 154 21.84 11.64 4.68
CA VAL A 154 22.19 12.75 5.57
C VAL A 154 23.57 13.30 5.24
N ARG A 155 23.80 14.54 5.63
CA ARG A 155 25.14 15.16 5.69
C ARG A 155 25.18 16.18 6.82
N PRO A 156 26.36 16.58 7.33
CA PRO A 156 26.44 17.63 8.34
C PRO A 156 25.70 18.90 7.90
N ARG A 157 24.95 19.52 8.82
CA ARG A 157 24.11 20.68 8.50
C ARG A 157 24.94 21.82 7.91
N GLY A 158 24.51 22.34 6.76
CA GLY A 158 25.15 23.48 6.10
C GLY A 158 26.46 23.18 5.38
N GLU A 159 26.99 21.96 5.46
CA GLU A 159 28.19 21.55 4.72
C GLU A 159 27.81 21.09 3.32
N THR A 160 27.65 22.03 2.40
CA THR A 160 27.14 21.74 1.04
C THR A 160 28.04 20.84 0.21
N ASP A 161 29.35 20.83 0.51
CA ASP A 161 30.37 20.05 -0.20
C ASP A 161 30.59 18.65 0.42
N ALA A 162 30.01 18.38 1.59
CA ALA A 162 30.08 17.07 2.22
C ALA A 162 29.27 16.03 1.41
N PRO A 163 29.77 14.79 1.27
CA PRO A 163 29.03 13.75 0.59
C PRO A 163 27.77 13.38 1.39
N TRP A 164 26.72 13.01 0.66
CA TRP A 164 25.52 12.42 1.26
C TRP A 164 25.83 10.98 1.69
N LEU A 165 25.44 10.66 2.93
CA LEU A 165 25.57 9.33 3.51
C LEU A 165 24.19 8.69 3.61
N THR A 166 24.00 7.51 3.02
CA THR A 166 22.76 6.75 3.15
C THR A 166 22.60 6.24 4.58
N ARG A 167 21.41 6.46 5.16
CA ARG A 167 21.07 6.01 6.53
C ARG A 167 20.09 4.87 6.53
N ASN A 168 19.08 4.93 5.68
CA ASN A 168 18.17 3.83 5.48
C ASN A 168 17.57 3.87 4.08
N GLU A 169 17.05 2.71 3.67
CA GLU A 169 16.30 2.56 2.45
C GLU A 169 15.16 1.58 2.64
N LEU A 170 13.95 2.03 2.34
CA LEU A 170 12.77 1.17 2.28
C LEU A 170 12.55 0.74 0.83
N ARG A 171 12.57 -0.56 0.56
CA ARG A 171 12.32 -1.14 -0.78
C ARG A 171 11.09 -2.02 -0.70
N LEU A 172 10.05 -1.66 -1.45
CA LEU A 172 8.76 -2.34 -1.39
C LEU A 172 8.26 -2.70 -2.77
N THR A 173 7.54 -3.81 -2.85
CA THR A 173 6.72 -4.19 -4.00
C THR A 173 5.26 -4.23 -3.55
N ARG A 174 4.36 -3.72 -4.39
CA ARG A 174 2.93 -3.75 -4.11
C ARG A 174 2.47 -5.20 -4.00
N VAL A 175 1.73 -5.49 -2.95
CA VAL A 175 1.02 -6.76 -2.80
C VAL A 175 -0.25 -6.64 -3.62
N VAL A 176 -0.30 -7.34 -4.74
CA VAL A 176 -1.50 -7.44 -5.58
C VAL A 176 -2.23 -8.72 -5.18
N PRO A 177 -3.48 -8.64 -4.72
CA PRO A 177 -4.31 -9.81 -4.50
C PRO A 177 -4.38 -10.70 -5.74
N SER A 178 -4.29 -12.00 -5.56
CA SER A 178 -4.34 -13.02 -6.60
C SER A 178 -5.52 -13.96 -6.37
N ALA A 179 -5.96 -14.67 -7.41
CA ALA A 179 -7.01 -15.68 -7.24
C ALA A 179 -6.70 -16.70 -6.13
N ALA A 180 -5.42 -17.02 -5.92
CA ALA A 180 -4.97 -17.92 -4.86
C ALA A 180 -5.33 -17.43 -3.44
N ASP A 181 -5.49 -16.12 -3.23
CA ASP A 181 -5.87 -15.57 -1.92
C ASP A 181 -7.29 -15.98 -1.50
N LEU A 182 -8.16 -16.32 -2.46
CA LEU A 182 -9.48 -16.88 -2.17
C LEU A 182 -9.42 -18.30 -1.59
N VAL A 183 -8.36 -19.08 -1.85
CA VAL A 183 -8.28 -20.48 -1.45
C VAL A 183 -8.35 -20.61 0.08
N GLY A 184 -9.21 -21.51 0.55
CA GLY A 184 -9.46 -21.77 1.96
C GLY A 184 -10.94 -21.80 2.32
N THR A 185 -11.21 -21.93 3.62
CA THR A 185 -12.57 -21.87 4.18
C THR A 185 -12.82 -20.49 4.77
N TRP A 186 -13.94 -19.90 4.40
CA TRP A 186 -14.41 -18.61 4.86
C TRP A 186 -15.70 -18.80 5.66
N ARG A 187 -15.75 -18.22 6.85
CA ARG A 187 -16.96 -18.14 7.67
C ARG A 187 -17.75 -16.91 7.25
N VAL A 188 -18.82 -17.13 6.51
CA VAL A 188 -19.72 -16.10 5.97
C VAL A 188 -20.84 -15.81 6.95
N ASP A 189 -21.09 -14.56 7.27
CA ASP A 189 -22.27 -14.14 8.04
C ASP A 189 -23.41 -13.71 7.10
N LEU A 190 -24.49 -14.48 7.10
CA LEU A 190 -25.68 -14.29 6.28
C LEU A 190 -26.88 -13.75 7.08
N ARG A 191 -26.64 -13.05 8.20
CA ARG A 191 -27.72 -12.44 8.98
C ARG A 191 -28.60 -11.53 8.11
N GLN A 192 -29.89 -11.47 8.41
CA GLN A 192 -30.86 -10.74 7.58
C GLN A 192 -30.78 -9.22 7.74
N THR A 193 -30.42 -8.77 8.94
CA THR A 193 -30.25 -7.36 9.31
C THR A 193 -29.01 -7.21 10.18
N PRO A 194 -28.43 -6.01 10.33
CA PRO A 194 -27.26 -5.78 11.18
C PRO A 194 -27.47 -6.25 12.63
N ASP A 195 -28.66 -6.03 13.17
CA ASP A 195 -29.03 -6.33 14.57
C ASP A 195 -29.52 -7.77 14.79
N ALA A 196 -29.67 -8.56 13.73
CA ALA A 196 -30.05 -9.96 13.87
C ALA A 196 -28.90 -10.81 14.41
N GLU A 197 -29.24 -11.93 15.04
CA GLU A 197 -28.26 -12.94 15.44
C GLU A 197 -27.42 -13.39 14.23
N PRO A 198 -26.11 -13.60 14.42
CA PRO A 198 -25.24 -14.04 13.33
C PRO A 198 -25.73 -15.34 12.70
N TYR A 199 -25.68 -15.43 11.38
CA TYR A 199 -26.04 -16.64 10.65
C TYR A 199 -24.86 -17.16 9.84
N TYR A 200 -24.00 -17.92 10.50
CA TYR A 200 -22.75 -18.37 9.89
C TYR A 200 -22.95 -19.56 8.95
N GLN A 201 -22.38 -19.44 7.75
CA GLN A 201 -22.25 -20.50 6.76
C GLN A 201 -20.83 -20.55 6.20
N GLU A 202 -20.50 -21.62 5.48
CA GLU A 202 -19.18 -21.78 4.88
C GLU A 202 -19.18 -21.38 3.41
N PHE A 203 -18.15 -20.62 3.04
CA PHE A 203 -17.70 -20.47 1.67
C PHE A 203 -16.33 -21.13 1.55
N VAL A 204 -16.27 -22.27 0.88
CA VAL A 204 -15.05 -23.06 0.72
C VAL A 204 -14.56 -22.91 -0.71
N VAL A 205 -13.34 -22.40 -0.88
CA VAL A 205 -12.65 -22.35 -2.17
C VAL A 205 -11.52 -23.37 -2.13
N LYS A 206 -11.64 -24.41 -2.98
CA LYS A 206 -10.67 -25.51 -3.03
C LYS A 206 -9.53 -25.25 -4.00
N GLU A 207 -9.85 -24.60 -5.11
CA GLU A 207 -8.92 -24.30 -6.20
C GLU A 207 -9.26 -22.92 -6.73
N ALA A 208 -8.25 -22.11 -7.02
CA ALA A 208 -8.41 -20.83 -7.68
C ALA A 208 -7.26 -20.62 -8.66
N ALA A 209 -7.58 -20.02 -9.79
CA ALA A 209 -6.64 -19.67 -10.86
C ALA A 209 -7.08 -18.36 -11.49
N ASP A 210 -6.26 -17.78 -12.35
CA ASP A 210 -6.60 -16.54 -13.03
C ASP A 210 -7.94 -16.67 -13.75
N GLY A 211 -8.85 -15.74 -13.46
CA GLY A 211 -10.18 -15.70 -14.04
C GLY A 211 -11.23 -16.63 -13.44
N THR A 212 -10.92 -17.59 -12.56
CA THR A 212 -11.93 -18.54 -12.04
C THR A 212 -11.54 -19.26 -10.74
N PHE A 213 -12.49 -19.94 -10.11
CA PHE A 213 -12.25 -20.78 -8.93
C PHE A 213 -13.30 -21.89 -8.78
N LYS A 214 -13.04 -22.86 -7.92
CA LYS A 214 -13.95 -23.97 -7.60
C LYS A 214 -14.16 -24.08 -6.11
N GLY A 215 -15.37 -24.45 -5.72
CA GLY A 215 -15.73 -24.49 -4.32
C GLY A 215 -17.18 -24.81 -4.05
N THR A 216 -17.58 -24.54 -2.82
CA THR A 216 -18.97 -24.59 -2.37
C THR A 216 -19.29 -23.33 -1.59
N PHE A 217 -20.48 -22.79 -1.80
CA PHE A 217 -21.03 -21.73 -0.98
C PHE A 217 -22.31 -22.24 -0.33
N TYR A 218 -22.35 -22.21 1.00
CA TYR A 218 -23.44 -22.77 1.79
C TYR A 218 -23.82 -24.19 1.32
N LYS A 219 -22.83 -25.09 1.33
CA LYS A 219 -22.94 -26.52 0.94
C LYS A 219 -23.35 -26.76 -0.53
N THR A 220 -23.56 -25.72 -1.33
CA THR A 220 -23.96 -25.83 -2.73
C THR A 220 -22.76 -25.61 -3.63
N LYS A 221 -22.60 -26.47 -4.65
CA LYS A 221 -21.49 -26.37 -5.60
C LYS A 221 -21.56 -25.05 -6.37
N ILE A 222 -20.40 -24.40 -6.46
CA ILE A 222 -20.22 -23.18 -7.24
C ILE A 222 -20.19 -23.50 -8.75
N LYS A 223 -20.91 -22.69 -9.52
CA LYS A 223 -20.99 -22.68 -10.98
C LYS A 223 -20.56 -21.31 -11.50
N GLU A 224 -20.07 -21.25 -12.74
CA GLU A 224 -19.80 -20.00 -13.48
C GLU A 224 -18.90 -18.99 -12.73
N ALA A 225 -17.97 -19.49 -11.93
CA ALA A 225 -17.07 -18.67 -11.14
C ALA A 225 -16.18 -17.78 -12.04
N ARG A 226 -16.05 -16.51 -11.64
CA ARG A 226 -15.18 -15.50 -12.22
C ARG A 226 -14.37 -14.82 -11.13
N VAL A 227 -13.11 -14.53 -11.43
CA VAL A 227 -12.21 -13.71 -10.61
C VAL A 227 -11.64 -12.60 -11.50
N ASN A 228 -11.48 -11.40 -10.96
CA ASN A 228 -10.80 -10.29 -11.61
C ASN A 228 -9.88 -9.61 -10.59
N THR A 229 -8.61 -9.43 -10.96
CA THR A 229 -7.57 -8.78 -10.15
C THR A 229 -6.97 -7.56 -10.85
N ASP A 230 -7.48 -7.19 -12.03
CA ASP A 230 -6.92 -6.16 -12.91
C ASP A 230 -7.07 -4.74 -12.35
N TRP A 231 -7.97 -4.57 -11.37
CA TRP A 231 -8.29 -3.29 -10.75
C TRP A 231 -7.50 -3.04 -9.45
N GLY A 232 -6.46 -3.83 -9.19
CA GLY A 232 -5.64 -3.75 -7.97
C GLY A 232 -6.26 -4.42 -6.75
N ASP A 233 -7.56 -4.74 -6.82
CA ASP A 233 -8.31 -5.51 -5.84
C ASP A 233 -8.78 -6.84 -6.44
N LEU A 234 -8.98 -7.84 -5.58
CA LEU A 234 -9.60 -9.11 -5.98
C LEU A 234 -11.12 -8.97 -5.92
N HIS A 235 -11.76 -9.09 -7.07
CA HIS A 235 -13.21 -9.23 -7.23
C HIS A 235 -13.57 -10.64 -7.69
N PHE A 236 -14.72 -11.14 -7.27
CA PHE A 236 -15.24 -12.43 -7.72
C PHE A 236 -16.76 -12.41 -7.90
N ALA A 237 -17.23 -13.30 -8.76
CA ALA A 237 -18.65 -13.59 -8.92
C ALA A 237 -18.87 -15.07 -9.24
N PHE A 238 -20.02 -15.61 -8.85
CA PHE A 238 -20.39 -16.99 -9.15
C PHE A 238 -21.90 -17.24 -9.01
N VAL A 239 -22.32 -18.42 -9.43
CA VAL A 239 -23.71 -18.90 -9.28
C VAL A 239 -23.72 -20.14 -8.38
N THR A 240 -24.70 -20.24 -7.50
CA THR A 240 -25.09 -21.51 -6.87
C THR A 240 -26.53 -21.82 -7.22
N ASP A 241 -26.83 -23.11 -7.39
CA ASP A 241 -28.17 -23.52 -7.81
C ASP A 241 -28.55 -24.82 -7.10
N PRO A 242 -29.35 -24.74 -6.03
CA PRO A 242 -29.84 -25.90 -5.29
C PRO A 242 -31.05 -26.57 -5.98
N GLY A 243 -31.37 -26.24 -7.24
CA GLY A 243 -32.38 -26.89 -8.06
C GLY A 243 -33.77 -26.23 -8.06
N LYS A 244 -33.92 -25.07 -7.42
CA LYS A 244 -35.18 -24.29 -7.45
C LYS A 244 -35.01 -22.98 -8.19
N SER A 245 -34.04 -22.18 -7.76
CA SER A 245 -33.72 -20.87 -8.31
C SER A 245 -32.23 -20.61 -8.13
N PRO A 246 -31.54 -20.09 -9.14
CA PRO A 246 -30.12 -19.75 -9.01
C PRO A 246 -29.94 -18.53 -8.09
N TYR A 247 -28.88 -18.60 -7.29
CA TYR A 247 -28.35 -17.49 -6.52
C TYR A 247 -27.11 -16.96 -7.21
N HIS A 248 -27.10 -15.66 -7.49
CA HIS A 248 -25.97 -14.94 -8.05
C HIS A 248 -25.25 -14.23 -6.92
N THR A 249 -23.98 -14.56 -6.74
CA THR A 249 -23.13 -14.02 -5.67
C THR A 249 -21.97 -13.26 -6.28
N SER A 250 -21.66 -12.08 -5.73
CA SER A 250 -20.49 -11.29 -6.09
C SER A 250 -19.85 -10.70 -4.84
N GLY A 251 -18.54 -10.53 -4.84
CA GLY A 251 -17.84 -9.92 -3.73
C GLY A 251 -16.43 -9.49 -4.07
N ARG A 252 -15.71 -9.01 -3.06
CA ARG A 252 -14.32 -8.58 -3.14
C ARG A 252 -13.55 -8.93 -1.87
N LEU A 253 -12.23 -9.05 -2.00
CA LEU A 253 -11.32 -9.13 -0.85
C LEU A 253 -10.94 -7.72 -0.40
N VAL A 254 -11.18 -7.43 0.87
CA VAL A 254 -10.92 -6.13 1.51
C VAL A 254 -10.28 -6.44 2.84
N ASP A 255 -9.02 -6.04 3.02
CA ASP A 255 -8.36 -6.11 4.33
C ASP A 255 -8.35 -7.51 4.94
N GLY A 256 -8.18 -8.52 4.09
CA GLY A 256 -8.18 -9.94 4.49
C GLY A 256 -9.57 -10.51 4.81
N ARG A 257 -10.64 -9.74 4.59
CA ARG A 257 -12.04 -10.17 4.71
C ARG A 257 -12.70 -10.18 3.34
N LEU A 258 -13.70 -11.03 3.16
CA LEU A 258 -14.56 -10.94 1.98
C LEU A 258 -15.79 -10.10 2.33
N GLU A 259 -16.18 -9.24 1.41
CA GLU A 259 -17.46 -8.54 1.45
C GLU A 259 -18.21 -8.85 0.17
N GLY A 260 -19.52 -9.08 0.25
CA GLY A 260 -20.27 -9.45 -0.93
C GLY A 260 -21.78 -9.34 -0.79
N THR A 261 -22.44 -9.64 -1.89
CA THR A 261 -23.88 -9.72 -2.00
C THR A 261 -24.30 -11.02 -2.68
N THR A 262 -25.47 -11.51 -2.32
CA THR A 262 -26.12 -12.65 -2.97
C THR A 262 -27.56 -12.27 -3.30
N HIS A 263 -27.98 -12.46 -4.55
CA HIS A 263 -29.36 -12.20 -4.96
C HIS A 263 -29.97 -13.34 -5.78
N SER A 264 -31.29 -13.41 -5.80
CA SER A 264 -32.06 -14.35 -6.61
C SER A 264 -33.33 -13.65 -7.10
N LEU A 265 -33.41 -13.42 -8.41
CA LEU A 265 -34.55 -12.71 -9.03
C LEU A 265 -35.87 -13.46 -8.82
N GLU A 266 -35.87 -14.78 -9.02
CA GLU A 266 -37.06 -15.63 -8.86
C GLU A 266 -37.57 -15.69 -7.41
N ARG A 267 -36.71 -15.36 -6.44
CA ARG A 267 -37.05 -15.34 -5.01
C ARG A 267 -37.26 -13.94 -4.48
N ASN A 268 -37.11 -12.91 -5.32
CA ASN A 268 -37.19 -11.50 -4.93
C ASN A 268 -36.33 -11.20 -3.70
N PHE A 269 -35.06 -11.62 -3.73
CA PHE A 269 -34.17 -11.62 -2.57
C PHE A 269 -32.81 -11.00 -2.92
N VAL A 270 -32.29 -10.20 -1.99
CA VAL A 270 -30.90 -9.74 -1.93
C VAL A 270 -30.42 -9.82 -0.48
N SER A 271 -29.18 -10.24 -0.28
CA SER A 271 -28.49 -10.25 1.00
C SER A 271 -27.10 -9.64 0.83
N VAL A 272 -26.69 -8.89 1.84
CA VAL A 272 -25.33 -8.38 2.03
C VAL A 272 -24.66 -9.26 3.09
N TRP A 273 -23.38 -9.57 2.91
CA TRP A 273 -22.65 -10.44 3.81
C TRP A 273 -21.18 -10.05 3.89
N SER A 274 -20.54 -10.46 4.98
CA SER A 274 -19.09 -10.44 5.13
C SER A 274 -18.59 -11.83 5.51
N ALA A 275 -17.32 -12.12 5.22
CA ALA A 275 -16.71 -13.38 5.59
C ALA A 275 -15.28 -13.18 6.10
N GLU A 276 -14.93 -13.98 7.09
CA GLU A 276 -13.57 -14.07 7.65
C GLU A 276 -12.95 -15.39 7.26
N LYS A 277 -11.65 -15.38 6.95
CA LYS A 277 -10.93 -16.63 6.70
C LYS A 277 -10.83 -17.40 8.02
N VAL A 278 -11.17 -18.68 8.00
CA VAL A 278 -10.97 -19.57 9.16
C VAL A 278 -9.48 -19.83 9.25
N GLN A 279 -8.86 -19.48 10.39
CA GLN A 279 -7.47 -19.83 10.68
C GLN A 279 -7.43 -21.32 11.05
N GLU A 280 -6.52 -22.07 10.43
CA GLU A 280 -6.20 -23.46 10.81
C GLU A 280 -5.35 -23.51 12.09
#